data_AF-A0A2H3CUN2-F1
#
_entry.id   AF-A0A2H3CUN2-F1
#
_cell.length_a   1.000
_cell.length_b   1.000
_cell.length_c   1.000
_cell.angle_alpha   90.00
_cell.angle_beta   90.00
_cell.angle_gamma   90.00
#
_symmetry.space_group_name_H-M   'P 1'
#
loop_
_entity.id
_entity.type
_entity.pdbx_description
1 polymer ?
#
loop_
_entity_poly.entity_id
_entity_poly.type
_entity_poly.pdbx_seq_one_letter_code
_entity_poly.pdbx_strand_id
1 'polypeptide(L)'
;SLPAMSICSGYHQVNAFGPGDDYEKEEEIFYVTLELGNVEPVLIPSCDSYYLVLAGTVFKGRHEMLFGTELLFSEHEHAVSYMESTQQRICFREVRLEEKGKAKAKADTFSLVLDRITGKLAPLPRRRRTQKMEVVPEDY
;
A
#
# COMPACT_ATOMS: atom_id res chain seq x y z
N SER A 1 2.02 -23.34 -2.98
CA SER A 1 0.85 -22.70 -2.33
C SER A 1 1.10 -21.19 -2.29
N LEU A 2 0.11 -20.38 -2.67
CA LEU A 2 0.19 -18.94 -2.39
C LEU A 2 0.14 -18.79 -0.86
N PRO A 3 1.00 -17.98 -0.22
CA PRO A 3 0.80 -17.67 1.19
C PRO A 3 -0.59 -17.05 1.30
N ALA A 4 -1.43 -17.63 2.18
CA ALA A 4 -2.68 -16.99 2.55
C ALA A 4 -2.29 -15.65 3.17
N MET A 5 -2.38 -14.58 2.37
CA MET A 5 -2.19 -13.22 2.84
C MET A 5 -3.43 -12.89 3.65
N SER A 6 -3.46 -13.40 4.87
CA SER A 6 -4.46 -12.98 5.83
C SER A 6 -4.30 -11.50 6.09
N ILE A 7 -5.43 -10.81 6.13
CA ILE A 7 -5.54 -9.41 6.50
C ILE A 7 -5.09 -9.24 7.96
N CYS A 8 -5.27 -10.24 8.81
CA CYS A 8 -4.75 -10.21 10.17
C CYS A 8 -3.60 -11.21 10.30
N SER A 9 -2.43 -10.73 10.73
CA SER A 9 -1.26 -11.59 10.96
C SER A 9 -1.60 -12.66 12.01
N GLY A 10 -1.30 -13.93 11.71
CA GLY A 10 -1.62 -15.06 12.58
C GLY A 10 -3.02 -15.66 12.38
N TYR A 11 -3.86 -15.03 11.55
CA TYR A 11 -5.20 -15.53 11.24
C TYR A 11 -5.23 -16.14 9.83
N HIS A 12 -6.27 -16.93 9.55
CA HIS A 12 -6.56 -17.42 8.22
C HIS A 12 -8.00 -17.07 7.88
N GLN A 13 -8.18 -16.43 6.72
CA GLN A 13 -9.50 -16.07 6.26
C GLN A 13 -10.26 -17.32 5.78
N VAL A 14 -11.51 -17.47 6.22
CA VAL A 14 -12.44 -18.51 5.77
C VAL A 14 -13.74 -17.85 5.28
N ASN A 15 -14.39 -18.44 4.28
CA ASN A 15 -15.69 -17.95 3.79
C ASN A 15 -16.85 -18.40 4.69
N ALA A 16 -16.67 -19.51 5.40
CA ALA A 16 -17.60 -20.03 6.38
C ALA A 16 -16.82 -20.90 7.37
N PHE A 17 -17.22 -20.86 8.64
CA PHE A 17 -16.73 -21.79 9.65
C PHE A 17 -17.36 -23.17 9.43
N GLY A 18 -16.55 -24.23 9.55
CA GLY A 18 -17.00 -25.61 9.41
C GLY A 18 -17.76 -26.10 10.65
N PRO A 19 -18.72 -27.03 10.51
CA PRO A 19 -19.50 -27.55 11.63
C PRO A 19 -18.72 -28.54 12.54
N GLY A 20 -17.48 -28.90 12.18
CA GLY A 20 -16.68 -29.92 12.87
C GLY A 20 -15.47 -29.40 13.62
N ASP A 21 -15.24 -28.10 13.59
CA ASP A 21 -14.14 -27.45 14.29
C ASP A 21 -14.69 -26.89 15.61
N ASP A 22 -14.00 -27.17 16.72
CA ASP A 22 -14.36 -26.70 18.06
C ASP A 22 -13.94 -25.23 18.21
N TYR A 23 -14.59 -24.35 17.46
CA TYR A 23 -14.38 -22.91 17.56
C TYR A 23 -14.92 -22.43 18.91
N GLU A 24 -14.17 -21.53 19.55
CA GLU A 24 -14.68 -20.84 20.74
C GLU A 24 -15.99 -20.12 20.39
N LYS A 25 -16.98 -20.20 21.27
CA LYS A 25 -18.29 -19.55 21.07
C LYS A 25 -18.21 -18.03 21.17
N GLU A 26 -17.12 -17.51 21.71
CA GLU A 26 -16.89 -16.09 21.89
C GLU A 26 -16.33 -15.51 20.58
N GLU A 27 -17.09 -14.61 19.98
CA GLU A 27 -16.64 -13.87 18.81
C GLU A 27 -15.83 -12.66 19.25
N GLU A 28 -14.58 -12.57 18.77
CA GLU A 28 -13.74 -11.40 18.98
C GLU A 28 -13.85 -10.46 17.78
N ILE A 29 -14.39 -9.27 18.00
CA ILE A 29 -14.58 -8.25 16.96
C ILE A 29 -13.50 -7.18 17.12
N PHE A 30 -12.78 -6.91 16.04
CA PHE A 30 -11.79 -5.84 15.98
C PHE A 30 -12.10 -4.86 14.86
N TYR A 31 -11.82 -3.59 15.09
CA TYR A 31 -11.97 -2.54 14.10
C TYR A 31 -10.62 -2.17 13.51
N VAL A 32 -10.60 -1.92 12.20
CA VAL A 32 -9.40 -1.51 11.47
C VAL A 32 -9.75 -0.32 10.59
N THR A 33 -8.92 0.72 10.65
CA THR A 33 -9.09 1.91 9.82
C THR A 33 -8.54 1.67 8.42
N LEU A 34 -9.32 1.94 7.37
CA LEU A 34 -8.87 1.84 5.98
C LEU A 34 -8.50 3.24 5.47
N GLU A 35 -7.22 3.44 5.14
CA GLU A 35 -6.75 4.69 4.55
C GLU A 35 -6.63 4.54 3.04
N LEU A 36 -7.54 5.19 2.31
CA LEU A 36 -7.66 5.06 0.85
C LEU A 36 -6.92 6.17 0.08
N GLY A 37 -6.31 7.14 0.77
CA GLY A 37 -5.66 8.29 0.14
C GLY A 37 -6.65 9.16 -0.64
N ASN A 38 -6.31 9.53 -1.87
CA ASN A 38 -7.08 10.45 -2.71
C ASN A 38 -8.28 9.81 -3.44
N VAL A 39 -8.86 8.75 -2.89
CA VAL A 39 -10.06 8.13 -3.46
C VAL A 39 -11.26 9.04 -3.19
N GLU A 40 -11.99 9.40 -4.25
CA GLU A 40 -13.25 10.14 -4.09
C GLU A 40 -14.28 9.28 -3.35
N PRO A 41 -14.96 9.79 -2.31
CA PRO A 41 -15.92 9.01 -1.52
C PRO A 41 -17.03 8.34 -2.33
N VAL A 42 -17.45 8.96 -3.45
CA VAL A 42 -18.45 8.42 -4.39
C VAL A 42 -18.00 7.11 -5.05
N LEU A 43 -16.70 6.86 -5.11
CA LEU A 43 -16.11 5.66 -5.70
C LEU A 43 -15.96 4.50 -4.71
N ILE A 44 -16.43 4.66 -3.47
CA ILE A 44 -16.45 3.59 -2.47
C ILE A 44 -17.82 2.88 -2.59
N PRO A 45 -17.94 1.77 -3.36
CA PRO A 45 -19.17 1.00 -3.36
C PRO A 45 -19.36 0.33 -1.99
N SER A 46 -20.58 -0.12 -1.71
CA SER A 46 -20.80 -1.14 -0.67
C SER A 46 -19.99 -2.39 -1.05
N CYS A 47 -18.85 -2.57 -0.39
CA CYS A 47 -17.92 -3.64 -0.71
C CYS A 47 -18.28 -4.88 0.11
N ASP A 48 -18.81 -5.92 -0.53
CA ASP A 48 -19.08 -7.22 0.12
C ASP A 48 -17.84 -8.15 0.12
N SER A 49 -16.70 -7.67 -0.39
CA SER A 49 -15.45 -8.43 -0.45
C SER A 49 -14.21 -7.55 -0.22
N TYR A 50 -13.17 -8.16 0.36
CA TYR A 50 -11.93 -7.54 0.85
C TYR A 50 -10.91 -7.19 -0.25
N TYR A 51 -11.15 -7.61 -1.49
CA TYR A 51 -10.42 -7.06 -2.62
C TYR A 51 -11.03 -5.69 -2.93
N LEU A 52 -10.36 -4.66 -2.44
CA LEU A 52 -10.75 -3.29 -2.72
C LEU A 52 -10.44 -2.97 -4.20
N VAL A 53 -11.38 -3.32 -5.07
CA VAL A 53 -11.42 -2.88 -6.46
C VAL A 53 -12.44 -1.76 -6.54
N LEU A 54 -11.97 -0.52 -6.43
CA LEU A 54 -12.83 0.64 -6.53
C LEU A 54 -12.88 1.09 -7.98
N ALA A 55 -14.06 1.00 -8.60
CA ALA A 55 -14.31 1.48 -9.97
C ALA A 55 -13.29 0.98 -11.02
N GLY A 56 -12.79 -0.26 -10.88
CA GLY A 56 -11.81 -0.85 -11.79
C GLY A 56 -10.34 -0.56 -11.45
N THR A 57 -10.09 0.22 -10.40
CA THR A 57 -8.75 0.49 -9.88
C THR A 57 -8.37 -0.56 -8.83
N VAL A 58 -7.16 -1.11 -8.96
CA VAL A 58 -6.65 -2.13 -8.04
C VAL A 58 -5.81 -1.46 -6.97
N PHE A 59 -6.11 -1.71 -5.70
CA PHE A 59 -5.33 -1.22 -4.58
C PHE A 59 -4.56 -2.34 -3.90
N LYS A 60 -3.36 -2.01 -3.42
CA LYS A 60 -2.57 -2.86 -2.53
C LYS A 60 -2.55 -2.24 -1.15
N GLY A 61 -3.09 -2.97 -0.17
CA GLY A 61 -3.04 -2.60 1.24
C GLY A 61 -1.70 -2.94 1.90
N ARG A 62 -1.29 -2.12 2.87
CA ARG A 62 -0.19 -2.38 3.81
C ARG A 62 -0.71 -2.20 5.23
N HIS A 63 -0.50 -3.21 6.07
CA HIS A 63 -0.83 -3.14 7.50
C HIS A 63 0.17 -2.26 8.24
N GLU A 64 -0.35 -1.38 9.06
CA GLU A 64 0.43 -0.50 9.94
C GLU A 64 -0.13 -0.57 11.35
N MET A 65 0.78 -0.74 12.31
CA MET A 65 0.47 -0.58 13.73
C MET A 65 0.75 0.86 14.12
N LEU A 66 -0.23 1.52 14.70
CA LEU A 66 -0.16 2.93 15.07
C LEU A 66 0.64 3.09 16.37
N PHE A 67 1.43 4.17 16.43
CA PHE A 67 1.97 4.65 17.69
C PHE A 67 0.89 5.47 18.40
N GLY A 68 -0.01 4.77 19.11
CA GLY A 68 -1.15 5.36 19.79
C GLY A 68 -2.45 4.60 19.47
N THR A 69 -3.57 5.23 19.79
CA THR A 69 -4.90 4.64 19.62
C THR A 69 -5.80 5.64 18.91
N GLU A 70 -6.51 5.18 17.89
CA GLU A 70 -7.61 5.89 17.24
C GLU A 70 -8.92 5.59 17.97
N LEU A 71 -9.77 6.59 18.10
CA LEU A 71 -11.10 6.47 18.70
C LEU A 71 -12.15 6.61 17.59
N LEU A 72 -13.01 5.61 17.47
CA LEU A 72 -14.09 5.56 16.51
C LEU A 72 -15.38 6.01 17.18
N PHE A 73 -16.09 6.91 16.53
CA PHE A 73 -17.38 7.42 16.98
C PHE A 73 -18.41 7.23 15.87
N SER A 74 -19.62 6.85 16.24
CA SER A 74 -20.77 6.83 15.34
C SER A 74 -21.67 8.04 15.61
N GLU A 75 -22.25 8.60 14.54
CA GLU A 75 -23.23 9.67 14.63
C GLU A 75 -24.62 9.15 14.24
N HIS A 76 -25.59 9.30 15.14
CA HIS A 76 -26.98 8.91 14.93
C HIS A 76 -27.90 10.04 15.41
N GLU A 77 -28.81 10.51 14.55
CA GLU A 77 -29.93 11.40 14.91
C GLU A 77 -29.53 12.57 15.85
N HIS A 78 -28.38 13.21 15.56
CA HIS A 78 -27.80 14.35 16.31
C HIS A 78 -27.04 14.00 17.61
N ALA A 79 -26.75 12.73 17.87
CA ALA A 79 -25.87 12.30 18.94
C ALA A 79 -24.62 11.60 18.40
N VAL A 80 -23.47 11.86 19.04
CA VAL A 80 -22.20 11.18 18.78
C VAL A 80 -21.94 10.20 19.92
N SER A 81 -21.79 8.91 19.62
CA SER A 81 -21.47 7.86 20.58
C SER A 81 -20.10 7.25 20.31
N TYR A 82 -19.33 7.00 21.37
CA TYR A 82 -18.12 6.19 21.28
C TYR A 82 -18.49 4.78 20.81
N MET A 83 -17.77 4.28 19.82
CA MET A 83 -18.01 2.96 19.23
C MET A 83 -16.91 1.99 19.64
N GLU A 84 -15.66 2.27 19.28
CA GLU A 84 -14.53 1.41 19.64
C GLU A 84 -13.19 2.14 19.46
N SER A 85 -12.10 1.50 19.83
CA SER A 85 -10.75 2.01 19.61
C SER A 85 -9.91 1.04 18.76
N THR A 86 -8.98 1.58 17.97
CA THR A 86 -8.10 0.75 17.14
C THR A 86 -6.67 1.27 17.13
N GLN A 87 -5.72 0.35 17.03
CA GLN A 87 -4.30 0.62 16.82
C GLN A 87 -3.83 0.13 15.44
N GLN A 88 -4.77 -0.28 14.59
CA GLN A 88 -4.47 -0.92 13.30
C GLN A 88 -5.03 -0.09 12.16
N ARG A 89 -4.20 0.11 11.15
CA ARG A 89 -4.58 0.78 9.91
C ARG A 89 -4.12 -0.02 8.71
N ILE A 90 -4.91 -0.01 7.64
CA ILE A 90 -4.52 -0.53 6.34
C ILE A 90 -4.41 0.63 5.36
N CYS A 91 -3.19 0.95 4.96
CA CYS A 91 -2.90 2.00 4.00
C CYS A 91 -2.93 1.42 2.59
N PHE A 92 -3.85 1.89 1.76
CA PHE A 92 -4.01 1.45 0.38
C PHE A 92 -3.27 2.37 -0.58
N ARG A 93 -2.58 1.75 -1.54
CA ARG A 93 -1.98 2.44 -2.68
C ARG A 93 -2.47 1.80 -3.97
N GLU A 94 -2.85 2.62 -4.94
CA GLU A 94 -3.16 2.15 -6.29
C GLU A 94 -1.95 1.42 -6.91
N VAL A 95 -2.22 0.27 -7.52
CA VAL A 95 -1.23 -0.53 -8.22
C VAL A 95 -1.74 -0.94 -9.59
N ARG A 96 -0.81 -1.16 -10.53
CA ARG A 96 -1.10 -1.79 -11.82
C ARG A 96 -0.65 -3.23 -11.78
N LEU A 97 -1.51 -4.13 -12.25
CA LEU A 97 -1.16 -5.53 -12.40
C LEU A 97 -0.37 -5.71 -13.70
N GLU A 98 0.75 -6.41 -13.62
CA GLU A 98 1.54 -6.82 -14.78
C GLU A 98 1.51 -8.34 -14.90
N GLU A 99 1.46 -8.85 -16.13
CA GLU A 99 1.54 -10.29 -16.38
C GLU A 99 2.91 -10.84 -15.95
N LYS A 100 2.89 -11.82 -15.04
CA LYS A 100 4.10 -12.50 -14.59
C LYS A 100 4.58 -13.47 -15.68
N GLY A 101 5.64 -13.10 -16.41
CA GLY A 101 6.29 -14.00 -17.39
C GLY A 101 6.82 -13.34 -18.65
N LYS A 102 6.46 -12.08 -18.92
CA LYS A 102 7.14 -11.29 -19.97
C LYS A 102 8.34 -10.62 -19.35
N ALA A 103 9.53 -11.16 -19.61
CA ALA A 103 10.78 -10.47 -19.29
C ALA A 103 10.68 -9.05 -19.85
N LYS A 104 10.68 -8.04 -18.97
CA LYS A 104 10.92 -6.65 -19.38
C LYS A 104 12.28 -6.67 -20.07
N ALA A 105 12.27 -6.54 -21.40
CA ALA A 105 13.46 -6.13 -22.12
C ALA A 105 13.97 -4.88 -21.39
N LYS A 106 15.21 -4.92 -20.91
CA LYS A 106 15.86 -3.78 -20.29
C LYS A 106 15.74 -2.59 -21.24
N ALA A 107 14.79 -1.71 -20.97
CA ALA A 107 14.85 -0.34 -21.45
C ALA A 107 15.87 0.36 -20.54
N ASP A 108 17.15 0.05 -20.75
CA ASP A 108 18.20 1.06 -20.61
C ASP A 108 17.89 2.12 -21.68
N THR A 109 16.89 2.95 -21.40
CA THR A 109 16.59 4.11 -22.19
C THR A 109 16.66 5.24 -21.20
N PHE A 110 17.85 5.84 -21.14
CA PHE A 110 18.07 7.19 -20.64
C PHE A 110 16.78 7.98 -20.72
N SER A 111 16.33 8.53 -19.60
CA SER A 111 15.20 9.45 -19.57
C SER A 111 15.57 10.66 -20.44
N LEU A 112 15.28 10.54 -21.73
CA LEU A 112 15.38 11.63 -22.68
C LEU A 112 14.20 12.55 -22.34
N VAL A 113 14.44 13.44 -21.40
CA VAL A 113 13.52 14.52 -21.09
C VAL A 113 13.47 15.38 -22.35
N LEU A 114 12.34 15.38 -23.04
CA LEU A 114 12.06 16.35 -24.10
C LEU A 114 11.93 17.73 -23.45
N ASP A 115 12.68 18.70 -23.97
CA ASP A 115 12.49 20.09 -23.59
C ASP A 115 11.13 20.57 -24.12
N ARG A 116 10.22 20.91 -23.20
CA ARG A 116 8.85 21.32 -23.51
C ARG A 116 8.77 22.60 -24.35
N ILE A 117 9.83 23.41 -24.39
CA ILE A 117 9.85 24.69 -25.11
C ILE A 117 10.34 24.50 -26.54
N THR A 118 11.34 23.64 -26.75
CA THR A 118 12.02 23.51 -28.05
C THR A 118 11.67 22.24 -28.81
N GLY A 119 11.02 21.27 -28.16
CA GLY A 119 10.69 19.97 -28.75
C GLY A 119 11.92 19.12 -29.09
N LYS A 120 13.12 19.53 -28.64
CA LYS A 120 14.38 18.83 -28.87
C LYS A 120 14.77 18.02 -27.63
N LEU A 121 15.56 16.98 -27.85
CA LEU A 121 16.09 16.13 -26.78
C LEU A 121 16.98 16.97 -25.86
N ALA A 122 16.72 16.94 -24.54
CA ALA A 122 17.57 17.63 -23.58
C ALA A 122 18.99 17.03 -23.60
N PRO A 123 20.05 17.85 -23.54
CA PRO A 123 21.43 17.37 -23.49
C PRO A 123 21.65 16.44 -22.29
N LEU A 124 22.35 15.33 -22.51
CA LEU A 124 22.70 14.39 -21.44
C LEU A 124 23.55 15.09 -20.37
N PRO A 125 23.31 14.83 -19.07
CA PRO A 125 24.11 15.40 -18.00
C PRO A 125 25.58 14.97 -18.15
N ARG A 126 26.50 15.95 -18.15
CA ARG A 126 27.93 15.67 -18.21
C ARG A 126 28.37 14.88 -16.98
N ARG A 127 28.99 13.72 -17.23
CA ARG A 127 29.62 12.88 -16.20
C ARG A 127 30.65 13.71 -15.43
N ARG A 128 30.45 13.87 -14.12
CA ARG A 128 31.46 14.51 -13.24
C ARG A 128 32.72 13.64 -13.25
N ARG A 129 33.86 14.25 -13.60
CA ARG A 129 35.17 13.62 -13.54
C ARG A 129 35.58 13.52 -12.08
N THR A 130 35.65 12.31 -11.55
CA THR A 130 36.28 12.04 -10.25
C THR A 130 37.76 12.39 -10.37
N GLN A 131 38.23 13.40 -9.63
CA GLN A 131 39.66 13.60 -9.41
C GLN A 131 40.18 12.43 -8.57
N LYS A 132 41.21 11.72 -9.06
CA LYS A 132 42.02 10.86 -8.19
C LYS A 132 42.73 11.79 -7.21
N MET A 133 42.47 11.60 -5.92
CA MET A 133 43.27 12.17 -4.86
C MET A 133 44.54 11.31 -4.77
N GLU A 134 45.67 11.84 -5.25
CA GLU A 134 46.97 11.23 -4.99
C GLU A 134 47.27 11.41 -3.51
N VAL A 135 47.30 10.29 -2.78
CA VAL A 135 47.79 10.26 -1.41
C VAL A 135 49.32 10.34 -1.50
N VAL A 136 49.88 11.48 -1.13
CA VAL A 136 51.32 11.65 -0.92
C VAL A 136 51.67 10.92 0.38
N PRO A 137 52.65 10.00 0.41
CA PRO A 137 53.13 9.44 1.66
C PRO A 137 53.86 10.54 2.44
N GLU A 138 53.47 10.77 3.69
CA GLU A 138 54.31 11.54 4.62
C GLU A 138 55.47 10.64 5.06
N ASP A 139 56.65 10.91 4.50
CA ASP A 139 57.91 10.62 5.19
C ASP A 139 58.31 11.91 5.92
N TYR A 140 58.20 11.91 7.25
CA TYR A 140 59.19 12.40 8.24
C TYR A 140 58.64 12.37 9.67
#